data_AF-A0A254NS87-F1
#
_entry.id   AF-A0A254NS87-F1
#
_cell.length_a   1.000
_cell.length_b   1.000
_cell.length_c   1.000
_cell.angle_alpha   90.00
_cell.angle_beta   90.00
_cell.angle_gamma   90.00
#
_symmetry.space_group_name_H-M   'P 1'
#
loop_
_entity.id
_entity.type
_entity.pdbx_description
1 polymer ?
#
loop_
_entity_poly.entity_id
_entity_poly.type
_entity_poly.pdbx_seq_one_letter_code
_entity_poly.pdbx_strand_id
1 'polypeptide(L)'
;MSNPSVISILDELELMTEEIMNRLSIVTEEEFEAMAEHRELLVKRLEQMKGSITDQDRSRIKNILTFDQAILHRMHILKDQAGNWIQNQNQVKVQKNAYQHAYAANSLFFDHRN
;
A
#
# COMPACT_ATOMS: atom_id res chain seq x y z
N MET A 1 24.32 -22.30 1.10
CA MET A 1 23.63 -21.11 0.56
C MET A 1 24.72 -20.12 0.18
N SER A 2 24.86 -19.82 -1.11
CA SER A 2 25.87 -18.84 -1.57
C SER A 2 25.52 -17.47 -1.01
N ASN A 3 26.51 -16.72 -0.52
CA ASN A 3 26.28 -15.32 -0.15
C ASN A 3 25.78 -14.54 -1.40
N PRO A 4 24.68 -13.79 -1.31
CA PRO A 4 24.20 -12.99 -2.43
C PRO A 4 25.25 -11.94 -2.79
N SER A 5 25.47 -11.76 -4.10
CA SER A 5 26.37 -10.71 -4.62
C SER A 5 25.61 -9.40 -4.84
N VAL A 6 26.34 -8.28 -4.99
CA VAL A 6 25.74 -6.98 -5.36
C VAL A 6 24.90 -7.12 -6.62
N ILE A 7 25.41 -7.83 -7.63
CA ILE A 7 24.73 -8.04 -8.91
C ILE A 7 23.40 -8.75 -8.70
N SER A 8 23.38 -9.88 -7.97
CA SER A 8 22.14 -10.63 -7.74
C SER A 8 21.09 -9.84 -6.96
N ILE A 9 21.51 -8.99 -6.01
CA ILE A 9 20.58 -8.13 -5.28
C ILE A 9 19.98 -7.06 -6.20
N LEU A 10 20.79 -6.48 -7.08
CA LEU A 10 20.31 -5.50 -8.06
C LEU A 10 19.40 -6.12 -9.11
N ASP A 11 19.69 -7.34 -9.57
CA ASP A 11 18.83 -8.09 -10.49
C ASP A 11 17.44 -8.31 -9.85
N GLU A 12 17.41 -8.68 -8.57
CA GLU A 12 16.16 -8.90 -7.84
C GLU A 12 15.37 -7.60 -7.60
N LEU A 13 16.06 -6.50 -7.25
CA LEU A 13 15.44 -5.18 -7.12
C LEU A 13 14.86 -4.68 -8.45
N GLU A 14 15.55 -4.90 -9.57
CA GLU A 14 15.07 -4.52 -10.90
C GLU A 14 13.85 -5.35 -11.29
N LEU A 15 13.90 -6.68 -11.17
CA LEU A 15 12.77 -7.56 -11.47
C LEU A 15 11.52 -7.19 -10.67
N MET A 16 11.68 -6.96 -9.36
CA MET A 16 10.58 -6.56 -8.48
C MET A 16 9.99 -5.21 -8.90
N THR A 17 10.85 -4.25 -9.26
CA THR A 17 10.43 -2.93 -9.72
C THR A 17 9.66 -3.03 -11.04
N GLU A 18 10.16 -3.81 -12.00
CA GLU A 18 9.49 -4.04 -13.28
C GLU A 18 8.14 -4.74 -13.12
N GLU A 19 8.07 -5.77 -12.28
CA GLU A 19 6.82 -6.50 -12.03
C GLU A 19 5.74 -5.55 -11.48
N ILE A 20 6.09 -4.75 -10.47
CA ILE A 20 5.15 -3.81 -9.86
C ILE A 20 4.76 -2.71 -10.85
N MET A 21 5.69 -2.19 -11.63
CA MET A 21 5.39 -1.19 -12.66
C MET A 21 4.43 -1.72 -13.73
N ASN A 22 4.58 -2.98 -14.15
CA ASN A 22 3.69 -3.62 -15.12
C ASN A 22 2.27 -3.83 -14.59
N ARG A 23 2.13 -3.89 -13.26
CA ARG A 23 0.88 -4.26 -12.57
C ARG A 23 0.33 -3.10 -11.73
N LEU A 24 0.90 -1.91 -11.84
CA LEU A 24 0.70 -0.80 -10.90
C LEU A 24 -0.79 -0.44 -10.70
N SER A 25 -1.61 -0.57 -11.73
CA SER A 25 -3.05 -0.28 -11.69
C SER A 25 -3.90 -1.33 -10.98
N ILE A 26 -3.38 -2.54 -10.77
CA ILE A 26 -4.14 -3.68 -10.23
C ILE A 26 -3.53 -4.29 -8.95
N VAL A 27 -2.34 -3.84 -8.55
CA VAL A 27 -1.68 -4.26 -7.30
C VAL A 27 -2.50 -3.85 -6.08
N THR A 28 -2.59 -4.76 -5.11
CA THR A 28 -3.29 -4.54 -3.83
C THR A 28 -2.40 -3.89 -2.76
N GLU A 29 -3.00 -3.47 -1.65
CA GLU A 29 -2.27 -2.93 -0.50
C GLU A 29 -1.30 -3.97 0.09
N GLU A 30 -1.74 -5.22 0.24
CA GLU A 30 -0.93 -6.31 0.79
C GLU A 30 0.24 -6.68 -0.13
N GLU A 31 0.03 -6.66 -1.46
CA GLU A 31 1.11 -6.86 -2.44
C GLU A 31 2.15 -5.73 -2.36
N PHE A 32 1.72 -4.48 -2.17
CA PHE A 32 2.63 -3.35 -1.96
C PHE A 32 3.40 -3.44 -0.65
N GLU A 33 2.75 -3.87 0.44
CA GLU A 33 3.40 -4.07 1.74
C GLU A 33 4.48 -5.15 1.65
N ALA A 34 4.14 -6.31 1.08
CA ALA A 34 5.10 -7.40 0.88
C ALA A 34 6.29 -6.98 -0.01
N MET A 35 6.03 -6.21 -1.07
CA MET A 35 7.08 -5.65 -1.92
C MET A 35 7.99 -4.70 -1.13
N ALA A 36 7.41 -3.79 -0.33
CA ALA A 36 8.18 -2.83 0.45
C ALA A 36 9.07 -3.52 1.49
N GLU A 37 8.54 -4.51 2.21
CA GLU A 37 9.31 -5.33 3.16
C GLU A 37 10.45 -6.07 2.48
N HIS A 38 10.18 -6.70 1.34
CA HIS A 38 11.20 -7.44 0.61
C HIS A 38 12.30 -6.52 0.08
N ARG A 39 11.91 -5.37 -0.47
CA ARG A 39 12.85 -4.34 -0.92
C ARG A 39 13.73 -3.85 0.22
N GLU A 40 13.17 -3.64 1.42
CA GLU A 40 13.95 -3.22 2.59
C GLU A 40 15.01 -4.26 2.98
N LEU A 41 14.68 -5.56 2.94
CA LEU A 41 15.63 -6.63 3.20
C LEU A 41 16.79 -6.63 2.20
N LEU A 42 16.51 -6.41 0.92
CA LEU A 42 17.52 -6.34 -0.14
C LEU A 42 18.41 -5.11 0.01
N VAL A 43 17.82 -3.95 0.31
CA VAL A 43 18.58 -2.70 0.54
C VAL A 43 19.49 -2.85 1.76
N LYS A 44 19.02 -3.42 2.87
CA LYS A 44 19.86 -3.67 4.07
C LYS A 44 21.07 -4.56 3.75
N ARG A 45 20.89 -5.59 2.91
CA ARG A 45 22.00 -6.43 2.45
C ARG A 45 22.96 -5.65 1.55
N LEU A 46 22.43 -4.84 0.64
CA LEU A 46 23.22 -3.98 -0.25
C LEU A 46 24.06 -2.96 0.54
N GLU A 47 23.51 -2.40 1.61
CA GLU A 47 24.22 -1.48 2.52
C GLU A 47 25.43 -2.13 3.20
N GLN A 48 25.32 -3.39 3.60
CA GLN A 48 26.45 -4.16 4.16
C GLN A 48 27.58 -4.37 3.14
N MET A 49 27.27 -4.26 1.85
CA MET A 49 28.19 -4.47 0.74
C MET A 49 28.63 -3.16 0.07
N LYS A 50 28.38 -2.00 0.69
CA LYS A 50 28.62 -0.67 0.10
C LYS A 50 30.05 -0.47 -0.44
N GLY A 51 31.05 -1.10 0.19
CA GLY A 51 32.44 -1.06 -0.26
C GLY A 51 32.71 -1.78 -1.59
N SER A 52 31.81 -2.68 -1.99
CA SER A 52 31.89 -3.47 -3.23
C SER A 52 31.02 -2.90 -4.35
N ILE A 53 30.30 -1.80 -4.12
CA ILE A 53 29.41 -1.17 -5.11
C ILE A 53 30.24 -0.37 -6.12
N THR A 54 30.17 -0.78 -7.38
CA THR A 54 30.81 -0.11 -8.51
C THR A 54 29.99 1.08 -9.02
N ASP A 55 30.54 1.85 -9.95
CA ASP A 55 29.80 2.94 -10.60
C ASP A 55 28.70 2.42 -11.54
N GLN A 56 28.89 1.24 -12.13
CA GLN A 56 27.85 0.56 -12.89
C GLN A 56 26.67 0.18 -11.99
N ASP A 57 26.95 -0.38 -10.81
CA ASP A 57 25.94 -0.71 -9.80
C ASP A 57 25.18 0.55 -9.34
N ARG A 58 25.90 1.66 -9.13
CA ARG A 58 25.28 2.97 -8.82
C ARG A 58 24.34 3.44 -9.94
N SER A 59 24.69 3.21 -11.20
CA SER A 59 23.81 3.56 -12.32
C SER A 59 22.53 2.73 -12.30
N ARG A 60 22.63 1.43 -12.02
CA ARG A 60 21.47 0.53 -11.87
C ARG A 60 20.56 0.98 -10.72
N ILE A 61 21.14 1.27 -9.56
CA ILE A 61 20.41 1.82 -8.40
C ILE A 61 19.66 3.10 -8.80
N LYS A 62 20.31 4.03 -9.50
CA LYS A 62 19.65 5.26 -9.97
C LYS A 62 18.46 4.96 -10.88
N ASN A 63 18.59 4.02 -11.79
CA ASN A 63 17.50 3.62 -12.68
C ASN A 63 16.31 3.06 -11.90
N ILE A 64 16.55 2.17 -10.93
CA ILE A 64 15.51 1.64 -10.03
C ILE A 64 14.76 2.79 -9.32
N LEU A 65 15.51 3.75 -8.75
CA LEU A 65 14.94 4.89 -8.02
C LEU A 65 14.05 5.79 -8.89
N THR A 66 14.18 5.77 -10.22
CA THR A 66 13.31 6.58 -11.10
C THR A 66 11.84 6.16 -11.06
N PHE A 67 11.55 4.91 -10.68
CA PHE A 67 10.19 4.37 -10.60
C PHE A 67 9.49 4.62 -9.26
N ASP A 68 10.26 4.99 -8.22
CA ASP A 68 9.74 5.13 -6.85
C ASP A 68 8.62 6.14 -6.73
N GLN A 69 8.68 7.24 -7.48
CA GLN A 69 7.63 8.25 -7.43
C GLN A 69 6.29 7.72 -7.96
N ALA A 70 6.30 6.90 -9.01
CA ALA A 70 5.08 6.29 -9.54
C ALA A 70 4.50 5.26 -8.57
N ILE A 71 5.36 4.44 -7.97
CA ILE A 71 5.00 3.44 -6.95
C ILE A 71 4.38 4.13 -5.72
N LEU A 72 5.04 5.14 -5.16
CA LEU A 72 4.57 5.90 -4.01
C LEU A 72 3.25 6.60 -4.29
N HIS A 73 3.11 7.21 -5.47
CA HIS A 73 1.85 7.85 -5.88
C HIS A 73 0.69 6.85 -5.88
N ARG A 74 0.90 5.64 -6.38
CA ARG A 74 -0.12 4.59 -6.37
C ARG A 74 -0.48 4.14 -4.96
N MET A 75 0.51 3.94 -4.09
CA MET A 75 0.28 3.61 -2.68
C MET A 75 -0.56 4.68 -1.97
N HIS A 76 -0.28 5.97 -2.23
CA HIS A 76 -1.08 7.07 -1.70
C HIS A 76 -2.53 7.05 -2.18
N ILE A 77 -2.78 6.77 -3.46
CA ILE A 77 -4.14 6.63 -4.00
C ILE A 77 -4.91 5.52 -3.25
N LEU A 78 -4.30 4.36 -3.04
CA LEU A 78 -4.94 3.24 -2.33
C LEU A 78 -5.25 3.61 -0.87
N LYS A 79 -4.30 4.25 -0.19
CA LYS A 79 -4.49 4.77 1.18
C LYS A 79 -5.67 5.75 1.27
N ASP A 80 -5.74 6.70 0.34
CA ASP A 80 -6.81 7.69 0.30
C ASP A 80 -8.17 7.05 0.00
N GLN A 81 -8.21 6.04 -0.87
CA GLN A 81 -9.41 5.26 -1.15
C GLN A 81 -9.92 4.53 0.10
N ALA A 82 -9.04 3.87 0.86
CA ALA A 82 -9.40 3.21 2.11
C ALA A 82 -9.91 4.21 3.16
N GLY A 83 -9.25 5.35 3.32
CA GLY A 83 -9.69 6.42 4.23
C GLY A 83 -11.08 6.98 3.87
N ASN A 84 -11.30 7.27 2.58
CA ASN A 84 -12.58 7.75 2.09
C ASN A 84 -13.70 6.72 2.27
N TRP A 85 -13.40 5.42 2.07
CA TRP A 85 -14.36 4.35 2.30
C TRP A 85 -14.82 4.27 3.76
N ILE A 86 -13.88 4.37 4.72
CA ILE A 86 -14.20 4.41 6.16
C ILE A 86 -15.08 5.61 6.49
N GLN A 87 -14.75 6.80 5.97
CA GLN A 87 -15.52 8.02 6.20
C GLN A 87 -16.96 7.89 5.66
N ASN A 88 -17.12 7.38 4.43
CA ASN A 88 -18.43 7.19 3.82
C ASN A 88 -19.28 6.17 4.59
N GLN A 89 -18.69 5.08 5.11
CA GLN A 89 -19.42 4.14 5.96
C GLN A 89 -19.93 4.79 7.26
N ASN A 90 -19.12 5.64 7.89
CA ASN A 90 -19.53 6.35 9.10
C ASN A 90 -20.69 7.30 8.81
N GLN A 91 -20.67 8.01 7.68
CA GLN A 91 -21.78 8.87 7.27
C GLN A 91 -23.06 8.08 6.99
N VAL A 92 -22.97 6.93 6.33
CA VAL A 92 -24.11 6.04 6.08
C VAL A 92 -24.70 5.50 7.39
N LYS A 93 -23.86 5.13 8.37
CA LYS A 93 -24.32 4.68 9.69
C LYS A 93 -25.02 5.81 10.47
N VAL A 94 -24.47 7.03 10.44
CA VAL A 94 -25.09 8.21 11.07
C VAL A 94 -26.45 8.54 10.44
N GLN A 95 -26.54 8.50 9.10
CA GLN A 95 -27.83 8.73 8.42
C GLN A 95 -28.85 7.63 8.76
N LYS A 96 -28.47 6.35 8.73
CA LYS A 96 -29.38 5.24 9.10
C LYS A 96 -29.88 5.37 10.55
N ASN A 97 -29.01 5.72 11.49
CA ASN A 97 -29.41 5.97 12.89
C ASN A 97 -30.36 7.16 13.01
N ALA A 98 -30.12 8.27 12.30
CA ALA A 98 -31.01 9.43 12.34
C ALA A 98 -32.42 9.10 11.81
N TYR A 99 -32.52 8.33 10.73
CA TYR A 99 -33.81 7.84 10.23
C TYR A 99 -34.45 6.84 11.20
N GLN A 100 -33.73 5.85 11.74
CA GLN A 100 -34.27 4.88 12.70
C GLN A 100 -34.75 5.55 13.99
N HIS A 101 -34.03 6.54 14.53
CA HIS A 101 -34.46 7.30 15.71
C HIS A 101 -35.65 8.22 15.45
N ALA A 102 -35.78 8.79 14.23
CA ALA A 102 -36.96 9.55 13.85
C ALA A 102 -38.23 8.67 13.76
N TYR A 103 -38.10 7.43 13.27
CA TYR A 103 -39.21 6.46 13.27
C TYR A 103 -39.51 5.90 14.67
N ALA A 104 -38.50 5.66 15.50
CA ALA A 104 -38.69 5.18 16.88
C ALA A 104 -39.30 6.24 17.81
N ALA A 105 -38.94 7.53 17.64
CA ALA A 105 -39.52 8.64 18.40
C ALA A 105 -41.02 8.84 18.10
N ASN A 106 -41.48 8.52 16.89
CA ASN A 106 -42.90 8.55 16.51
C ASN A 106 -43.66 7.24 16.79
N SER A 107 -42.98 6.15 17.20
CA SER A 107 -43.61 4.84 17.47
C SER A 107 -43.93 4.61 18.96
N LEU A 108 -43.65 5.58 19.84
CA LEU A 108 -43.92 5.51 21.28
C LEU A 108 -45.37 5.84 21.67
N PHE A 109 -46.33 5.72 20.75
CA PHE A 109 -47.73 6.10 20.95
C PHE A 109 -48.75 5.02 20.62
N PHE A 110 -48.49 3.73 20.87
CA PHE A 110 -49.58 2.74 20.88
C PHE A 110 -49.35 1.64 21.92
N ASP A 111 -49.60 1.96 23.18
CA ASP A 111 -50.36 1.05 24.05
C ASP A 111 -51.12 1.87 25.10
N HIS A 112 -52.41 2.09 24.84
CA HIS A 112 -53.40 2.42 25.86
C HIS A 112 -54.68 1.67 25.51
N ARG A 113 -55.06 0.76 26.42
CA ARG A 113 -56.33 0.02 26.55
C ARG A 113 -56.41 -1.25 25.69
N ASN A 114 -56.69 -2.43 26.25
CA ASN A 114 -57.54 -2.78 27.41
C ASN A 114 -56.91 -3.77 28.39
#